data_AF-A0A1N6TL25-F1
#
_entry.id   AF-A0A1N6TL25-F1
#
_cell.length_a   1.000
_cell.length_b   1.000
_cell.length_c   1.000
_cell.angle_alpha   90.00
_cell.angle_beta   90.00
_cell.angle_gamma   90.00
#
_symmetry.space_group_name_H-M   'P 1'
#
loop_
_entity.id
_entity.type
_entity.pdbx_description
1 polymer ?
#
loop_
_entity_poly.entity_id
_entity_poly.type
_entity_poly.pdbx_seq_one_letter_code
_entity_poly.pdbx_strand_id
1 'polypeptide(L)'
;MSIQSAALATNPAPIKTHVKERAEEQASAMTSDQQATIRMVANDLHRLNQSIMRAVDAGVSVELIRSARHHGGAGNWGDLMVPVIVTQGQG
;
A
#
# COMPACT_ATOMS: atom_id res chain seq x y z
N MET A 1 -7.18 14.55 -60.83
CA MET A 1 -7.75 14.79 -59.49
C MET A 1 -6.94 13.99 -58.49
N SER A 2 -5.98 14.63 -57.83
CA SER A 2 -5.11 13.98 -56.83
C SER A 2 -5.69 14.24 -55.45
N ILE A 3 -6.02 13.18 -54.72
CA ILE A 3 -6.57 13.25 -53.37
C ILE A 3 -5.38 13.13 -52.41
N GLN A 4 -4.90 14.26 -51.89
CA GLN A 4 -3.86 14.26 -50.86
C GLN A 4 -4.55 14.31 -49.49
N SER A 5 -4.75 13.14 -48.88
CA SER A 5 -5.25 13.00 -47.51
C SER A 5 -4.19 13.54 -46.53
N ALA A 6 -4.50 14.67 -45.89
CA ALA A 6 -3.76 15.18 -44.75
C ALA A 6 -4.18 14.41 -43.50
N ALA A 7 -3.33 13.51 -43.02
CA ALA A 7 -3.49 12.89 -41.70
C ALA A 7 -3.17 13.93 -40.62
N LEU A 8 -4.20 14.42 -39.93
CA LEU A 8 -4.08 15.27 -38.75
C LEU A 8 -3.58 14.41 -37.58
N ALA A 9 -2.27 14.38 -37.36
CA ALA A 9 -1.68 13.76 -36.18
C ALA A 9 -2.11 14.55 -34.93
N THR A 10 -3.12 14.05 -34.21
CA THR A 10 -3.45 14.55 -32.88
C THR A 10 -2.42 13.98 -31.92
N ASN A 11 -1.44 14.80 -31.55
CA ASN A 11 -0.51 14.47 -30.48
C ASN A 11 -1.26 14.65 -29.15
N PRO A 12 -1.57 13.59 -28.37
CA PRO A 12 -2.25 13.77 -27.10
C PRO A 12 -1.31 14.54 -26.17
N ALA A 13 -1.77 15.69 -25.68
CA ALA A 13 -1.03 16.46 -24.70
C ALA A 13 -0.62 15.55 -23.51
N PRO A 14 0.58 15.70 -22.95
CA PRO A 14 1.03 14.88 -21.84
C PRO A 14 0.02 14.99 -20.68
N ILE A 15 -0.47 13.84 -20.21
CA ILE A 15 -1.40 13.75 -19.09
C ILE A 15 -0.71 14.36 -17.88
N LYS A 16 -1.10 15.57 -17.50
CA LYS A 16 -0.66 16.20 -16.26
C LYS A 16 -1.36 15.50 -15.10
N THR A 17 -0.69 14.52 -14.50
CA THR A 17 -1.20 13.86 -13.29
C THR A 17 -0.96 14.76 -12.08
N HIS A 18 -2.05 15.23 -11.47
CA HIS A 18 -2.06 16.06 -10.26
C HIS A 18 -1.73 15.22 -9.00
N VAL A 19 -0.64 14.46 -9.03
CA VAL A 19 -0.25 13.55 -7.94
C VAL A 19 0.04 14.34 -6.66
N LYS A 20 0.73 15.47 -6.80
CA LYS A 20 1.13 16.33 -5.67
C LYS A 20 -0.09 17.01 -5.02
N GLU A 21 -0.95 17.66 -5.80
CA GLU A 21 -2.17 18.29 -5.27
C GLU A 21 -3.10 17.27 -4.60
N ARG A 22 -3.27 16.07 -5.17
CA ARG A 22 -4.07 15.02 -4.53
C ARG A 22 -3.48 14.55 -3.20
N ALA A 23 -2.16 14.45 -3.11
CA ALA A 23 -1.47 14.11 -1.87
C ALA A 23 -1.62 15.23 -0.81
N GLU A 24 -1.56 16.50 -1.23
CA GLU A 24 -1.71 17.67 -0.37
C GLU A 24 -3.17 17.86 0.09
N GLU A 25 -4.16 17.62 -0.78
CA GLU A 25 -5.58 17.61 -0.47
C GLU A 25 -5.93 16.48 0.51
N GLN A 26 -5.42 15.26 0.28
CA GLN A 26 -5.59 14.16 1.23
C GLN A 26 -4.93 14.45 2.57
N ALA A 27 -3.76 15.07 2.59
CA ALA A 27 -3.07 15.43 3.83
C ALA A 27 -3.81 16.54 4.60
N SER A 28 -4.40 17.51 3.91
CA SER A 28 -5.18 18.61 4.52
C SER A 28 -6.58 18.18 4.97
N ALA A 29 -7.11 17.08 4.44
CA ALA A 29 -8.37 16.48 4.90
C ALA A 29 -8.25 15.65 6.20
N MET A 30 -7.02 15.35 6.65
CA MET A 30 -6.78 14.51 7.82
C MET A 30 -6.42 15.32 9.06
N THR A 31 -7.01 14.95 10.21
CA THR A 31 -6.62 15.53 11.49
C THR A 31 -5.18 15.18 11.85
N SER A 32 -4.55 15.98 12.71
CA SER A 32 -3.20 15.70 13.23
C SER A 32 -3.08 14.27 13.80
N ASP A 33 -4.12 13.83 14.49
CA ASP A 33 -4.15 12.53 15.17
C ASP A 33 -4.26 11.38 14.18
N GLN A 34 -5.05 11.56 13.10
CA GLN A 34 -5.10 10.62 11.99
C GLN A 34 -3.73 10.49 11.32
N GLN A 35 -3.07 11.63 11.03
CA GLN A 35 -1.72 11.61 10.45
C GLN A 35 -0.70 10.93 11.37
N ALA A 36 -0.75 11.18 12.68
CA ALA A 36 0.12 10.52 13.66
C ALA A 36 -0.12 9.00 13.69
N THR A 37 -1.38 8.57 13.67
CA THR A 37 -1.76 7.15 13.64
C THR A 37 -1.26 6.46 12.36
N ILE A 38 -1.37 7.10 11.21
CA ILE A 38 -0.84 6.57 9.93
C ILE A 38 0.67 6.38 10.00
N ARG A 39 1.40 7.37 10.53
CA ARG A 39 2.87 7.27 10.70
C ARG A 39 3.23 6.12 11.63
N MET A 40 2.48 5.92 12.72
CA MET A 40 2.67 4.81 13.64
C MET A 40 2.49 3.46 12.92
N VAL A 41 1.36 3.26 12.22
CA VAL A 41 1.10 2.01 11.48
C VAL A 41 2.18 1.73 10.43
N ALA A 42 2.62 2.76 9.69
CA ALA A 42 3.68 2.61 8.69
C ALA A 42 5.02 2.19 9.33
N ASN A 43 5.37 2.79 10.46
CA ASN A 43 6.58 2.43 11.20
C ASN A 43 6.53 1.00 11.74
N ASP A 44 5.40 0.59 12.31
CA ASP A 44 5.21 -0.74 12.86
C ASP A 44 5.23 -1.81 11.77
N LEU A 45 4.61 -1.55 10.62
CA LEU A 45 4.68 -2.43 9.46
C LEU A 45 6.11 -2.59 8.96
N HIS A 46 6.89 -1.50 8.89
CA HIS A 46 8.29 -1.59 8.49
C HIS A 46 9.09 -2.43 9.48
N ARG A 47 8.89 -2.26 10.79
CA ARG A 47 9.52 -3.07 11.83
C ARG A 47 9.14 -4.55 11.71
N LEU A 48 7.86 -4.85 11.51
CA LEU A 48 7.38 -6.21 11.30
C LEU A 48 8.05 -6.85 10.07
N ASN A 49 8.14 -6.14 8.95
CA ASN A 49 8.82 -6.63 7.75
C ASN A 49 10.29 -6.98 8.04
N GLN A 50 11.01 -6.14 8.79
CA GLN A 50 12.39 -6.42 9.20
C GLN A 50 12.48 -7.65 10.11
N SER A 51 11.53 -7.83 11.04
CA SER A 51 11.47 -9.03 11.88
C SER A 51 11.18 -10.30 11.08
N ILE A 52 10.30 -10.22 10.08
CA ILE A 52 10.01 -11.34 9.16
C ILE A 52 11.27 -11.72 8.37
N MET A 53 11.99 -10.74 7.80
CA MET A 53 13.24 -11.02 7.08
C MET A 53 14.23 -11.77 7.97
N ARG A 54 14.43 -11.32 9.22
CA ARG A 54 15.33 -11.99 10.17
C ARG A 54 14.87 -13.41 10.52
N ALA A 55 13.57 -13.63 10.65
CA ALA A 55 13.02 -14.98 10.91
C ALA A 55 13.30 -15.91 9.72
N VAL A 56 13.12 -15.40 8.49
CA VAL A 56 13.45 -16.13 7.26
C VAL A 56 14.94 -16.45 7.16
N ASP A 57 15.81 -15.47 7.46
CA ASP A 57 17.27 -15.69 7.50
C ASP A 57 17.67 -16.73 8.57
N ALA A 58 16.89 -16.84 9.65
CA ALA A 58 17.07 -17.86 10.69
C ALA A 58 16.50 -19.24 10.31
N GLY A 59 15.95 -19.41 9.11
CA GLY A 59 15.53 -20.70 8.56
C GLY A 59 14.06 -21.08 8.80
N VAL A 60 13.20 -20.14 9.18
CA VAL A 60 11.74 -20.38 9.30
C VAL A 60 10.96 -19.65 8.21
N SER A 61 9.87 -20.24 7.73
CA SER A 61 8.93 -19.52 6.86
C SER A 61 7.87 -18.82 7.71
N VAL A 62 7.47 -17.61 7.31
CA VAL A 62 6.45 -16.81 7.99
C VAL A 62 5.37 -16.43 6.99
N GLU A 63 4.12 -16.73 7.33
CA GLU A 63 2.92 -16.31 6.60
C GLU A 63 2.06 -15.44 7.51
N LEU A 64 1.52 -14.33 6.98
CA LEU A 64 0.56 -13.52 7.71
C LEU A 64 -0.86 -13.88 7.27
N ILE A 65 -1.66 -14.37 8.20
CA ILE A 65 -3.07 -14.73 7.96
C ILE A 65 -3.97 -13.69 8.61
N ARG A 66 -5.01 -13.25 7.90
CA ARG A 66 -6.04 -12.41 8.49
C ARG A 66 -6.92 -13.23 9.41
N SER A 67 -6.86 -12.95 10.70
CA SER A 67 -7.65 -13.63 11.74
C SER A 67 -9.03 -13.00 11.94
N ALA A 68 -9.11 -11.68 11.82
CA ALA A 68 -10.32 -10.90 12.05
C ALA A 68 -10.25 -9.55 11.31
N ARG A 69 -11.36 -8.83 11.33
CA ARG A 69 -11.46 -7.44 10.90
C ARG A 69 -11.99 -6.61 12.06
N HIS A 70 -11.25 -5.58 12.44
CA HIS A 70 -11.70 -4.58 13.39
C HIS A 70 -12.56 -3.54 12.67
N HIS A 71 -13.70 -3.18 13.25
CA HIS A 71 -14.59 -2.14 12.73
C HIS A 71 -14.70 -1.02 13.77
N GLY A 72 -14.37 0.21 13.37
CA GLY A 72 -14.34 1.39 14.24
C GLY A 72 -15.68 2.14 14.35
N GLY A 73 -16.81 1.50 14.00
CA GLY A 73 -18.16 2.06 14.12
C GLY A 73 -18.58 3.08 13.05
N ALA A 74 -17.67 3.94 12.56
CA ALA A 74 -17.95 4.97 11.56
C ALA A 74 -17.66 4.55 10.10
N GLY A 75 -17.73 3.24 9.81
CA GLY A 75 -17.39 2.67 8.49
C GLY A 75 -15.90 2.39 8.27
N ASN A 76 -15.02 2.87 9.15
CA ASN A 76 -13.59 2.53 9.13
C ASN A 76 -13.36 1.09 9.57
N TRP A 77 -12.41 0.41 8.93
CA TRP A 77 -12.03 -0.96 9.26
C TRP A 77 -10.54 -1.21 9.05
N GLY A 78 -10.02 -2.25 9.71
CA GLY A 78 -8.64 -2.69 9.57
C GLY A 78 -8.51 -4.20 9.82
N ASP A 79 -7.52 -4.81 9.19
CA ASP A 79 -7.29 -6.26 9.30
C ASP A 79 -6.38 -6.58 10.48
N LEU A 80 -6.76 -7.58 11.26
CA LEU A 80 -5.95 -8.11 12.36
C LEU A 80 -5.23 -9.37 11.86
N MET A 81 -3.92 -9.26 11.70
CA MET A 81 -3.07 -10.32 11.17
C MET A 81 -2.47 -11.16 12.29
N VAL A 82 -2.38 -12.46 12.08
CA VAL A 82 -1.64 -13.40 12.94
C VAL A 82 -0.53 -14.05 12.10
N PRO A 83 0.71 -14.15 12.61
CA PRO A 83 1.76 -14.87 11.92
C PRO A 83 1.59 -16.38 12.14
N VAL A 84 1.66 -17.14 11.06
CA VAL A 84 1.91 -18.59 11.07
C VAL A 84 3.37 -18.81 10.75
N ILE A 85 4.07 -19.49 11.63
CA ILE A 85 5.52 -19.73 11.53
C ILE A 85 5.74 -21.23 11.40
N VAL A 86 6.43 -21.65 10.34
CA VAL A 86 6.72 -23.06 10.07
C VAL A 86 8.20 -23.27 9.81
N THR A 87 8.76 -24.37 10.32
CA THR A 87 10.10 -24.84 9.96
C THR A 87 9.99 -25.74 8.74
N GLN A 88 10.99 -25.72 7.85
CA GLN A 88 11.12 -26.77 6.82
C GLN A 88 11.23 -28.11 7.57
N GLY A 89 10.28 -29.02 7.34
CA GLY A 89 10.39 -30.38 7.87
C GLY A 89 11.69 -31.00 7.36
N GLN A 90 12.49 -31.56 8.26
CA GLN A 90 13.65 -32.36 7.85
C GLN A 90 13.12 -33.56 7.05
N GLY A 91 13.16 -33.45 5.72
CA GLY A 91 13.01 -34.58 4.82
C GLY A 91 14.25 -35.46 4.82
#